data_AF-A0A932U9P4-F1
#
_entry.id   AF-A0A932U9P4-F1
#
_cell.length_a   1.000
_cell.length_b   1.000
_cell.length_c   1.000
_cell.angle_alpha   90.00
_cell.angle_beta   90.00
_cell.angle_gamma   90.00
#
_symmetry.space_group_name_H-M   'P 1'
#
loop_
_entity.id
_entity.type
_entity.pdbx_description
1 polymer ?
#
loop_
_entity_poly.entity_id
_entity_poly.type
_entity_poly.pdbx_seq_one_letter_code
_entity_poly.pdbx_strand_id
1 'polypeptide(L)'
;MTKVGRVGRPEARSPVATLWRVATTPAILIAGVLYVLGLVLWLAVLSQLDLSLAIPILGTSYATVPLAARVLLGERVSPIRWVGIGMIFAGVVLVARS
;
A
#
# COMPACT_ATOMS: atom_id res chain seq x y z
N MET A 1 -13.54 0.08 2.70
CA MET A 1 -12.59 -1.00 3.05
C MET A 1 -13.26 -2.27 2.61
N THR A 2 -13.32 -2.53 1.30
CA THR A 2 -14.21 -3.57 0.79
C THR A 2 -13.78 -4.04 -0.60
N LYS A 3 -12.72 -4.86 -0.68
CA LYS A 3 -12.60 -5.99 -1.64
C LYS A 3 -11.36 -6.87 -1.50
N VAL A 4 -10.28 -6.43 -0.87
CA VAL A 4 -9.04 -7.25 -0.77
C VAL A 4 -8.95 -8.09 0.52
N GLY A 5 -9.85 -7.89 1.49
CA GLY A 5 -9.69 -8.39 2.86
C GLY A 5 -10.64 -9.51 3.31
N ARG A 6 -11.09 -10.40 2.44
CA ARG A 6 -11.70 -11.67 2.89
C ARG A 6 -10.76 -12.83 2.58
N VAL A 7 -9.64 -12.87 3.31
CA VAL A 7 -9.10 -14.17 3.68
C VAL A 7 -10.21 -14.81 4.50
N GLY A 8 -10.84 -15.85 3.94
CA GLY A 8 -11.92 -16.58 4.58
C GLY A 8 -11.56 -16.85 6.04
N ARG A 9 -12.56 -16.70 6.92
CA ARG A 9 -12.47 -16.92 8.37
C ARG A 9 -11.36 -17.92 8.66
N PRO A 10 -10.32 -17.58 9.44
CA PRO A 10 -9.32 -18.55 9.82
C PRO A 10 -10.06 -19.65 10.58
N GLU A 11 -10.33 -20.76 9.89
CA GLU A 11 -10.68 -22.02 10.52
C GLU A 11 -9.43 -22.39 11.32
N ALA A 12 -9.44 -21.98 12.59
CA ALA A 12 -8.41 -22.13 13.58
C ALA A 12 -8.22 -23.61 13.95
N ARG A 13 -7.91 -24.46 12.96
CA ARG A 13 -7.71 -25.90 13.14
C ARG A 13 -6.34 -26.39 12.69
N SER A 14 -5.59 -25.69 11.81
CA SER A 14 -4.15 -25.98 11.61
C SER A 14 -3.37 -24.80 10.96
N PRO A 15 -2.51 -24.08 11.70
CA PRO A 15 -1.71 -22.97 11.18
C PRO A 15 -0.83 -23.37 9.98
N VAL A 16 -0.34 -24.61 9.98
CA VAL A 16 0.52 -25.18 8.95
C VAL A 16 -0.20 -25.33 7.61
N ALA A 17 -1.46 -25.77 7.62
CA ALA A 17 -2.24 -25.91 6.38
C ALA A 17 -2.57 -24.55 5.75
N THR A 18 -2.78 -23.53 6.58
CA THR A 18 -2.97 -22.15 6.12
C THR A 18 -1.70 -21.60 5.48
N LEU A 19 -0.53 -21.78 6.13
CA LEU A 19 0.76 -21.37 5.54
C LEU A 19 1.04 -22.07 4.20
N TRP A 20 0.74 -23.37 4.12
CA TRP A 20 0.90 -24.14 2.88
C TRP A 20 -0.02 -23.65 1.75
N ARG A 21 -1.29 -23.37 2.06
CA ARG A 21 -2.24 -22.76 1.11
C ARG A 21 -1.81 -21.37 0.65
N VAL A 22 -1.31 -20.56 1.58
CA VAL A 22 -0.81 -19.21 1.30
C VAL A 22 0.38 -19.28 0.34
N ALA A 23 1.30 -20.22 0.57
CA ALA A 23 2.47 -20.44 -0.29
C ALA A 23 2.13 -21.00 -1.69
N THR A 24 1.02 -21.72 -1.85
CA THR A 24 0.61 -22.31 -3.13
C THR A 24 -0.42 -21.46 -3.90
N THR A 25 -0.87 -20.34 -3.34
CA THR A 25 -1.81 -19.43 -4.02
C THR A 25 -1.05 -18.48 -4.95
N PRO A 26 -1.26 -18.54 -6.29
CA PRO A 26 -0.49 -17.73 -7.24
C PRO A 26 -0.60 -16.23 -7.00
N ALA A 27 -1.78 -15.74 -6.60
CA ALA A 27 -2.01 -14.33 -6.29
C ALA A 27 -1.16 -13.84 -5.10
N ILE A 28 -0.94 -14.70 -4.10
CA ILE A 28 -0.12 -14.35 -2.93
C ILE A 28 1.36 -14.39 -3.28
N LEU A 29 1.80 -15.36 -4.09
CA LEU A 29 3.16 -15.40 -4.60
C LEU A 29 3.49 -14.15 -5.42
N ILE A 30 2.59 -13.73 -6.33
CA ILE A 30 2.74 -12.49 -7.10
C ILE A 30 2.80 -11.28 -6.17
N ALA A 31 1.91 -11.20 -5.17
CA ALA A 31 1.93 -10.13 -4.18
C ALA A 31 3.25 -10.12 -3.38
N GLY A 32 3.77 -11.30 -3.00
CA GLY A 32 5.04 -11.45 -2.31
C GLY A 32 6.23 -10.98 -3.14
N VAL A 33 6.30 -11.37 -4.41
CA VAL A 33 7.35 -10.92 -5.34
C VAL A 33 7.29 -9.39 -5.51
N LEU A 34 6.09 -8.84 -5.74
CA LEU A 34 5.91 -7.39 -5.85
C LEU A 34 6.31 -6.65 -4.56
N TYR A 35 6.07 -7.25 -3.39
CA TYR A 35 6.45 -6.69 -2.10
C TYR A 35 7.98 -6.64 -1.93
N VAL A 36 8.68 -7.72 -2.26
CA VAL A 36 10.14 -7.78 -2.25
C VAL A 36 10.72 -6.77 -3.24
N LEU A 37 10.16 -6.68 -4.44
CA LEU A 37 10.59 -5.71 -5.45
C LEU A 37 10.38 -4.26 -4.97
N GLY A 38 9.22 -3.99 -4.36
CA GLY A 38 8.90 -2.70 -3.75
C GLY A 38 9.87 -2.33 -2.64
N LEU A 39 10.27 -3.29 -1.81
CA LEU A 39 11.29 -3.09 -0.78
C LEU A 39 12.65 -2.73 -1.40
N VAL A 40 13.10 -3.43 -2.44
CA VAL A 40 14.37 -3.12 -3.12
C VAL A 40 14.34 -1.72 -3.73
N LEU A 41 13.26 -1.37 -4.42
CA LEU A 41 13.08 -0.01 -4.97
C LEU A 41 13.07 1.04 -3.85
N TRP A 42 12.43 0.74 -2.72
CA TRP A 42 12.41 1.64 -1.58
C TRP A 42 13.80 1.86 -0.98
N LEU A 43 14.58 0.80 -0.81
CA LEU A 43 15.97 0.89 -0.37
C LEU A 43 16.83 1.69 -1.35
N ALA A 44 16.62 1.53 -2.67
CA ALA A 44 17.32 2.29 -3.69
C ALA A 44 16.95 3.80 -3.69
N VAL A 45 15.74 4.14 -3.30
CA VAL A 45 15.32 5.55 -3.07
C VAL A 45 16.03 6.10 -1.83
N LEU A 46 16.03 5.34 -0.74
CA LEU A 46 16.71 5.73 0.50
C LEU A 46 18.23 5.84 0.37
N SER A 47 18.85 5.16 -0.60
CA SER A 47 20.28 5.31 -0.86
C SER A 47 20.64 6.56 -1.67
N GLN A 48 19.66 7.25 -2.26
CA GLN A 48 19.87 8.41 -3.13
C GLN A 48 19.25 9.70 -2.58
N LEU A 49 18.23 9.60 -1.75
CA LEU A 49 17.56 10.72 -1.10
C LEU A 49 17.69 10.63 0.41
N ASP A 50 17.89 11.78 1.05
CA ASP A 50 17.79 11.89 2.50
C ASP A 50 16.40 11.43 2.96
N LEU A 51 16.35 10.74 4.09
CA LEU A 51 15.11 10.23 4.69
C LEU A 51 14.05 11.33 4.86
N SER A 52 14.49 12.57 5.09
CA SER A 52 13.65 13.76 5.21
C SER A 52 12.84 14.08 3.94
N LEU A 53 13.38 13.77 2.75
CA LEU A 53 12.70 13.94 1.45
C LEU A 53 11.94 12.68 1.01
N ALA A 54 12.42 11.50 1.45
CA ALA A 54 11.79 10.23 1.14
C ALA A 54 10.40 10.07 1.81
N ILE A 55 10.25 10.53 3.06
CA ILE A 55 8.97 10.45 3.79
C ILE A 55 7.83 11.26 3.13
N PRO A 56 8.05 12.49 2.65
CA PRO A 56 7.06 13.22 1.84
C PRO A 56 6.61 12.45 0.59
N ILE A 57 7.54 11.82 -0.12
CA ILE A 57 7.23 10.99 -1.30
C ILE A 57 6.35 9.79 -0.89
N LEU A 58 6.66 9.12 0.23
CA LEU A 58 5.79 8.09 0.82
C LEU A 58 4.40 8.64 1.15
N GLY A 59 4.31 9.86 1.70
CA GLY A 59 3.05 10.53 1.99
C GLY A 59 2.13 10.63 0.77
N THR A 60 2.73 10.83 -0.41
CA THR A 60 2.00 10.91 -1.69
C THR A 60 1.25 9.60 -2.00
N SER A 61 1.77 8.44 -1.58
CA SER A 61 1.11 7.14 -1.79
C SER A 61 -0.29 7.05 -1.15
N TYR A 62 -0.54 7.79 -0.06
CA TYR A 62 -1.87 7.87 0.55
C TYR A 62 -2.91 8.54 -0.35
N ALA A 63 -2.47 9.33 -1.35
CA ALA A 63 -3.33 9.88 -2.39
C ALA A 63 -3.47 8.89 -3.57
N THR A 64 -2.35 8.33 -4.02
CA THR A 64 -2.30 7.50 -5.23
C THR A 64 -3.02 6.16 -5.05
N VAL A 65 -2.92 5.53 -3.87
CA VAL A 65 -3.52 4.20 -3.62
C VAL A 65 -5.07 4.28 -3.63
N PRO A 66 -5.73 5.21 -2.94
CA PRO A 66 -7.19 5.36 -3.04
C PRO A 66 -7.65 5.79 -4.44
N LEU A 67 -6.86 6.60 -5.14
CA LEU A 67 -7.15 7.00 -6.52
C LEU A 67 -7.14 5.79 -7.45
N ALA A 68 -6.09 4.97 -7.35
CA ALA A 68 -5.96 3.71 -8.08
C ALA A 68 -7.08 2.73 -7.70
N ALA A 69 -7.46 2.64 -6.42
CA ALA A 69 -8.59 1.82 -5.99
C ALA A 69 -9.93 2.29 -6.57
N ARG A 70 -10.15 3.60 -6.71
CA ARG A 70 -11.35 4.13 -7.37
C ARG A 70 -11.36 3.83 -8.87
N VAL A 71 -10.23 4.00 -9.56
CA VAL A 71 -10.12 3.85 -11.03
C VAL A 71 -10.07 2.38 -11.44
N LEU A 72 -9.24 1.56 -10.79
CA LEU A 72 -9.00 0.16 -11.16
C LEU A 72 -10.03 -0.81 -10.58
N LEU A 73 -10.45 -0.60 -9.32
CA LEU A 73 -11.37 -1.50 -8.61
C LEU A 73 -12.81 -0.98 -8.59
N GLY A 74 -13.04 0.26 -9.05
CA GLY A 74 -14.35 0.92 -9.03
C GLY A 74 -14.85 1.21 -7.61
N GLU A 75 -13.98 1.21 -6.60
CA GLU A 75 -14.41 1.42 -5.21
C GLU A 75 -14.90 2.86 -4.99
N ARG A 76 -16.06 3.01 -4.32
CA ARG A 76 -16.53 4.32 -3.86
C ARG A 76 -15.68 4.79 -2.69
N VAL A 77 -14.83 5.77 -2.96
CA VAL A 77 -14.03 6.45 -1.94
C VAL A 77 -14.85 7.57 -1.30
N SER A 78 -14.97 7.56 0.03
CA SER A 78 -15.73 8.56 0.78
C SER A 78 -15.20 9.98 0.54
N PRO A 79 -16.07 11.01 0.43
CA PRO A 79 -15.67 12.41 0.33
C PRO A 79 -14.71 12.87 1.44
N ILE A 80 -14.90 12.40 2.68
CA ILE A 80 -14.00 12.73 3.81
C ILE A 80 -12.57 12.24 3.58
N ARG A 81 -12.41 11.11 2.86
CA ARG A 81 -11.10 10.55 2.53
C ARG A 81 -10.39 11.42 1.50
N TRP A 82 -11.13 12.03 0.56
CA TRP A 82 -10.57 13.01 -0.38
C TRP A 82 -10.06 14.26 0.31
N VAL A 83 -10.78 14.75 1.33
CA VAL A 83 -10.33 15.87 2.15
C VAL A 83 -9.02 15.53 2.88
N GLY A 84 -8.95 14.36 3.52
CA GLY A 84 -7.73 13.89 4.17
C GLY A 84 -6.55 13.73 3.20
N ILE A 85 -6.79 13.22 1.98
CA ILE A 85 -5.78 13.13 0.91
C ILE A 85 -5.24 14.51 0.56
N GLY A 86 -6.11 15.52 0.39
CA GLY A 86 -5.69 16.89 0.12
C GLY A 86 -4.79 17.46 1.22
N MET A 87 -5.10 17.17 2.48
CA MET A 87 -4.31 17.61 3.63
C MET A 87 -2.91 16.96 3.67
N ILE A 88 -2.81 15.66 3.37
CA ILE A 88 -1.51 14.97 3.26
C ILE A 88 -0.68 15.61 2.15
N PHE A 89 -1.29 15.86 0.98
CA PHE A 89 -0.60 16.47 -0.16
C PHE A 89 -0.09 17.88 0.15
N ALA A 90 -0.88 18.69 0.85
CA ALA A 90 -0.45 20.01 1.32
C ALA A 90 0.76 19.92 2.26
N GLY A 91 0.75 18.96 3.19
CA GLY A 91 1.90 18.69 4.07
C GLY A 91 3.15 18.26 3.30
N VAL A 92 3.01 17.38 2.31
CA VAL A 92 4.12 16.94 1.44
C VAL A 92 4.73 18.13 0.68
N VAL A 93 3.91 19.00 0.09
CA VAL A 93 4.38 20.19 -0.63
C VAL A 93 5.11 21.16 0.30
N LEU A 94 4.64 21.31 1.53
CA LEU A 94 5.29 22.18 2.52
C LEU A 94 6.68 21.66 2.90
N VAL A 95 6.81 20.36 3.18
CA VAL A 95 8.10 19.73 3.52
C VAL A 95 9.05 19.72 2.32
N ALA A 96 8.54 19.50 1.11
CA ALA A 96 9.36 19.58 -0.10
C ALA A 96 9.90 20.99 -0.39
N ARG A 97 9.37 22.03 0.27
CA ARG A 97 9.79 23.43 0.14
C ARG A 97 10.59 23.95 1.35
N SER A 98 10.82 23.14 2.37
CA SER A 98 11.68 23.48 3.54
C SER A 98 13.10 22.97 3.34
#